data_AF-A0A9E5GZL5-F1
#
_entry.id   AF-A0A9E5GZL5-F1
#
_cell.length_a   1.000
_cell.length_b   1.000
_cell.length_c   1.000
_cell.angle_alpha   90.00
_cell.angle_beta   90.00
_cell.angle_gamma   90.00
#
_symmetry.space_group_name_H-M   'P 1'
#
loop_
_entity.id
_entity.type
_entity.pdbx_description
1 polymer ?
#
loop_
_entity_poly.entity_id
_entity_poly.type
_entity_poly.pdbx_seq_one_letter_code
_entity_poly.pdbx_strand_id
1 'polypeptide(L)'
;MPKFFTALILMSFFPLIACTSQEQADAKMVKGCKAAVSSLISPKEIIEVKKEEFSFEKTQDDGKLRSIALTIFEKDGWIEIDKTYSCLFLEQWGFMKTSHKALIIQVDIDGEITGKVDGRIQGGFDEFLKLTETIDKAMGQ
;
A
#
# COMPACT_ATOMS: atom_id res chain seq x y z
N MET A 1 -22.49 26.10 56.17
CA MET A 1 -21.29 25.24 56.13
C MET A 1 -21.47 24.22 54.99
N PRO A 2 -20.54 24.13 54.04
CA PRO A 2 -20.68 23.37 52.80
C PRO A 2 -20.06 21.97 52.92
N LYS A 3 -20.73 20.94 52.38
CA LYS A 3 -20.35 19.50 52.35
C LYS A 3 -21.38 18.84 51.42
N PHE A 4 -21.14 18.15 50.31
CA PHE A 4 -20.08 17.31 49.77
C PHE A 4 -20.33 17.28 48.23
N PHE A 5 -19.41 17.64 47.33
CA PHE A 5 -18.47 16.71 46.66
C PHE A 5 -19.06 15.28 46.56
N THR A 6 -19.40 14.72 45.40
CA THR A 6 -18.44 14.33 44.37
C THR A 6 -19.22 13.87 43.14
N ALA A 7 -18.93 14.48 41.99
CA ALA A 7 -19.33 14.00 40.68
C ALA A 7 -18.60 12.68 40.38
N LEU A 8 -19.33 11.57 40.31
CA LEU A 8 -18.82 10.31 39.79
C LEU A 8 -19.25 10.17 38.32
N ILE A 9 -18.68 11.03 37.47
CA ILE A 9 -18.68 10.80 36.02
C ILE A 9 -17.66 9.70 35.80
N LEU A 10 -18.16 8.46 35.77
CA LEU A 10 -17.43 7.29 35.33
C LEU A 10 -17.18 7.45 33.83
N MET A 11 -16.14 8.23 33.50
CA MET A 11 -15.70 8.48 32.14
C MET A 11 -15.03 7.19 31.65
N SER A 12 -15.85 6.32 31.05
CA SER A 12 -15.42 5.14 30.31
C SER A 12 -14.58 5.58 29.11
N PHE A 13 -13.34 5.99 29.35
CA PHE A 13 -12.30 6.01 28.33
C PHE A 13 -12.00 4.55 28.00
N PHE A 14 -12.79 3.96 27.11
CA PHE A 14 -12.25 2.92 26.26
C PHE A 14 -11.15 3.60 25.45
N PRO A 15 -9.85 3.31 25.67
CA PRO A 15 -8.89 3.62 24.63
C PRO A 15 -9.42 2.89 23.40
N LEU A 16 -9.74 3.62 22.33
CA LEU A 16 -9.93 3.00 21.03
C LEU A 16 -8.62 2.30 20.73
N ILE A 17 -8.60 1.00 21.02
CA ILE A 17 -7.54 0.08 20.67
C ILE A 17 -7.32 0.33 19.18
N ALA A 18 -6.10 0.70 18.81
CA ALA A 18 -5.73 1.13 17.48
C ALA A 18 -5.85 -0.03 16.48
N CYS A 19 -7.09 -0.43 16.17
CA CYS A 19 -7.40 -1.34 15.10
C CYS A 19 -7.03 -0.61 13.82
N THR A 20 -5.94 -1.04 13.18
CA THR A 20 -5.61 -0.61 11.83
C THR A 20 -6.80 -0.98 10.94
N SER A 21 -7.47 0.02 10.36
CA SER A 21 -8.57 -0.24 9.43
C SER A 21 -8.02 -0.67 8.08
N GLN A 22 -8.83 -1.36 7.27
CA GLN A 22 -8.44 -1.69 5.91
C GLN A 22 -8.12 -0.41 5.10
N GLU A 23 -8.85 0.68 5.32
CA GLU A 23 -8.60 1.96 4.65
C GLU A 23 -7.21 2.52 4.97
N GLN A 24 -6.74 2.37 6.22
CA GLN A 24 -5.37 2.77 6.59
C GLN A 24 -4.31 1.87 5.94
N ALA A 25 -4.58 0.57 5.85
CA ALA A 25 -3.73 -0.38 5.14
C ALA A 25 -3.65 -0.03 3.64
N ASP A 26 -4.79 0.20 3.00
CA ASP A 26 -4.92 0.59 1.60
C ASP A 26 -4.16 1.87 1.30
N ALA A 27 -4.31 2.91 2.13
CA ALA A 27 -3.57 4.15 1.98
C ALA A 27 -2.05 3.98 2.07
N LYS A 28 -1.56 3.05 2.91
CA LYS A 28 -0.13 2.71 2.96
C LYS A 28 0.29 2.02 1.67
N MET A 29 -0.40 0.97 1.25
CA MET A 29 -0.04 0.23 0.04
C MET A 29 -0.14 1.08 -1.23
N VAL A 30 -1.07 2.03 -1.30
CA VAL A 30 -1.11 3.03 -2.38
C VAL A 30 0.16 3.87 -2.42
N LYS A 31 0.67 4.35 -1.26
CA LYS A 31 1.96 5.06 -1.20
C LYS A 31 3.11 4.18 -1.65
N GLY A 32 3.11 2.92 -1.22
CA GLY A 32 4.07 1.91 -1.67
C GLY A 32 4.02 1.73 -3.18
N CYS A 33 2.84 1.55 -3.75
CA CYS A 33 2.64 1.36 -5.19
C CYS A 33 3.05 2.59 -5.99
N LYS A 34 2.70 3.81 -5.53
CA LYS A 34 3.19 5.06 -6.13
C LYS A 34 4.72 5.13 -6.13
N ALA A 35 5.36 4.78 -5.01
CA ALA A 35 6.82 4.75 -4.92
C ALA A 35 7.45 3.70 -5.86
N ALA A 36 6.82 2.53 -5.97
CA ALA A 36 7.23 1.46 -6.87
C ALA A 36 7.19 1.94 -8.34
N VAL A 37 6.03 2.44 -8.77
CA VAL A 37 5.82 2.93 -10.12
C VAL A 37 6.77 4.08 -10.43
N SER A 38 6.87 5.11 -9.58
CA SER A 38 7.81 6.23 -9.76
C SER A 38 9.26 5.80 -9.91
N SER A 39 9.66 4.69 -9.29
CA SER A 39 11.04 4.18 -9.38
C SER A 39 11.35 3.49 -10.71
N LEU A 40 10.32 3.05 -11.42
CA LEU A 40 10.42 2.24 -12.64
C LEU A 40 10.00 3.01 -13.91
N ILE A 41 9.18 4.05 -13.80
CA ILE A 41 8.78 4.89 -14.94
C ILE A 41 9.78 6.04 -15.20
N SER A 42 9.78 6.54 -16.43
CA SER A 42 10.50 7.75 -16.84
C SER A 42 9.53 8.70 -17.56
N PRO A 43 9.34 9.95 -17.09
CA PRO A 43 10.05 10.61 -15.99
C PRO A 43 9.65 10.08 -14.61
N LYS A 44 10.62 10.06 -13.68
CA LYS A 44 10.58 9.38 -12.37
C LYS A 44 9.57 9.93 -11.35
N GLU A 45 8.71 10.86 -11.74
CA GLU A 45 7.79 11.54 -10.82
C GLU A 45 6.36 11.48 -11.35
N ILE A 46 5.53 10.72 -10.63
CA ILE A 46 4.09 10.69 -10.83
C ILE A 46 3.51 12.04 -10.43
N ILE A 47 2.99 12.78 -11.41
CA ILE A 47 2.45 14.13 -11.21
C ILE A 47 1.09 14.08 -10.51
N GLU A 48 0.24 13.13 -10.89
CA GLU A 48 -1.11 12.99 -10.34
C GLU A 48 -1.66 11.58 -10.50
N VAL A 49 -2.30 11.05 -9.45
CA VAL A 49 -3.06 9.79 -9.51
C VAL A 49 -4.54 10.11 -9.54
N LYS A 50 -5.20 9.79 -10.66
CA LYS A 50 -6.63 10.08 -10.88
C LYS A 50 -7.55 9.07 -10.21
N LYS A 51 -7.13 7.81 -10.18
CA LYS A 51 -7.96 6.71 -9.74
C LYS A 51 -7.11 5.65 -9.04
N GLU A 52 -7.66 5.15 -7.95
CA GLU A 52 -7.10 4.05 -7.16
C GLU A 52 -8.18 2.96 -7.13
N GLU A 53 -7.86 1.79 -7.69
CA GLU A 53 -8.75 0.62 -7.65
C GLU A 53 -8.10 -0.48 -6.83
N PHE A 54 -8.91 -1.12 -5.99
CA PHE A 54 -8.45 -2.20 -5.12
C PHE A 54 -9.20 -3.46 -5.49
N SER A 55 -8.48 -4.54 -5.73
CA SER A 55 -9.06 -5.86 -5.93
C SER A 55 -8.40 -6.88 -5.02
N PHE A 56 -9.20 -7.85 -4.60
CA PHE A 56 -8.70 -9.02 -3.89
C PHE A 56 -8.51 -10.14 -4.91
N GLU A 57 -7.31 -10.69 -4.99
CA GLU A 57 -7.00 -11.69 -6.01
C GLU A 57 -7.13 -13.11 -5.47
N LYS A 58 -6.48 -13.40 -4.33
CA LYS A 58 -6.44 -14.76 -3.78
C LYS A 58 -5.91 -14.78 -2.34
N THR A 59 -6.26 -15.80 -1.58
CA THR A 59 -5.54 -16.13 -0.33
C THR A 59 -4.36 -17.05 -0.67
N GLN A 60 -3.16 -16.73 -0.20
CA GLN A 60 -2.01 -17.64 -0.15
C GLN A 60 -1.77 -18.10 1.29
N ASP A 61 -1.01 -19.19 1.47
CA ASP A 61 -0.78 -19.81 2.79
C ASP A 61 -0.28 -18.79 3.84
N ASP A 62 0.48 -17.78 3.41
CA ASP A 62 1.09 -16.77 4.28
C ASP A 62 0.35 -15.43 4.33
N GLY A 63 -0.80 -15.28 3.68
CA GLY A 63 -1.52 -14.00 3.66
C GLY A 63 -2.54 -13.82 2.54
N LYS A 64 -2.96 -12.57 2.33
CA LYS A 64 -3.95 -12.19 1.31
C LYS A 64 -3.29 -11.42 0.19
N LEU A 65 -3.51 -11.84 -1.06
CA LEU A 65 -3.08 -11.09 -2.21
C LEU A 65 -4.07 -9.97 -2.51
N ARG A 66 -3.56 -8.75 -2.55
CA ARG A 66 -4.32 -7.53 -2.84
C ARG A 66 -3.65 -6.79 -3.97
N SER A 67 -4.41 -6.54 -5.03
CA SER A 67 -3.96 -5.78 -6.19
C SER A 67 -4.46 -4.34 -6.09
N ILE A 68 -3.59 -3.41 -6.45
CA ILE A 68 -3.84 -1.97 -6.48
C ILE A 68 -3.54 -1.48 -7.87
N ALA A 69 -4.54 -0.97 -8.57
CA ALA A 69 -4.35 -0.30 -9.84
C ALA A 69 -4.36 1.22 -9.65
N LEU A 70 -3.34 1.89 -10.19
CA LEU A 70 -3.17 3.34 -10.19
C LEU A 70 -3.32 3.85 -11.62
N THR A 71 -4.32 4.69 -11.86
CA THR A 71 -4.42 5.43 -13.13
C THR A 71 -3.70 6.77 -12.99
N ILE A 72 -2.65 6.96 -13.79
CA ILE A 72 -1.75 8.09 -13.77
C ILE A 72 -1.90 8.90 -15.05
N PHE A 73 -1.74 10.21 -14.93
CA PHE A 73 -1.73 11.12 -16.05
C PHE A 73 -0.30 11.36 -16.55
N GLU A 74 0.04 10.85 -17.72
CA GLU A 74 1.30 11.15 -18.38
C GLU A 74 1.08 12.20 -19.48
N LYS A 75 1.98 13.20 -19.52
CA LYS A 75 2.05 14.18 -20.59
C LYS A 75 3.19 13.80 -21.52
N ASP A 76 2.86 13.23 -22.67
CA ASP A 76 3.81 13.02 -23.75
C ASP A 76 3.63 14.13 -24.80
N GLY A 77 4.42 15.20 -24.63
CA GLY A 77 4.31 16.41 -25.45
C GLY A 77 2.98 17.15 -25.24
N TRP A 78 2.09 17.06 -26.23
CA TRP A 78 0.76 17.71 -26.24
C TRP A 78 -0.40 16.74 -26.00
N ILE A 79 -0.11 15.44 -25.86
CA ILE A 79 -1.12 14.40 -25.71
C ILE A 79 -1.16 13.98 -24.24
N GLU A 80 -2.38 13.95 -23.72
CA GLU A 80 -2.69 13.53 -22.37
C GLU A 80 -3.20 12.09 -22.42
N ILE A 81 -2.46 11.17 -21.81
CA ILE A 81 -2.77 9.73 -21.84
C ILE A 81 -2.94 9.24 -20.40
N ASP A 82 -4.08 8.59 -20.15
CA ASP A 82 -4.31 7.86 -18.91
C ASP A 82 -3.62 6.49 -19.02
N LYS A 83 -2.61 6.26 -18.19
CA LYS A 83 -1.96 4.95 -18.05
C LYS A 83 -2.36 4.30 -16.74
N THR A 84 -2.60 3.00 -16.78
CA THR A 84 -2.92 2.23 -15.57
C THR A 84 -1.79 1.29 -15.26
N TYR A 85 -1.22 1.44 -14.08
CA TYR A 85 -0.20 0.57 -13.52
C TYR A 85 -0.79 -0.24 -12.38
N SER A 86 -0.26 -1.42 -12.11
CA SER A 86 -0.76 -2.22 -10.99
C SER A 86 0.35 -2.77 -10.11
N CYS A 87 0.04 -2.93 -8.83
CA CYS A 87 0.92 -3.52 -7.84
C CYS A 87 0.17 -4.63 -7.11
N LEU A 88 0.81 -5.79 -6.94
CA LEU A 88 0.30 -6.90 -6.16
C LEU A 88 1.05 -6.99 -4.83
N PHE A 89 0.31 -6.93 -3.73
CA PHE A 89 0.83 -7.05 -2.38
C PHE A 89 0.37 -8.34 -1.71
N LEU A 90 1.24 -8.94 -0.90
CA LEU A 90 0.88 -9.95 0.09
C LEU A 90 0.65 -9.26 1.43
N GLU A 91 -0.62 -9.12 1.82
CA GLU A 91 -1.05 -8.56 3.09
C GLU A 91 -1.01 -9.59 4.21
N GLN A 92 -0.51 -9.16 5.36
CA GLN A 92 -0.47 -9.89 6.61
C GLN A 92 -1.05 -9.02 7.74
N TRP A 93 -1.97 -9.61 8.49
CA TRP A 93 -2.63 -8.96 9.61
C TRP A 93 -2.23 -9.64 10.92
N GLY A 94 -1.83 -8.84 11.90
CA GLY A 94 -1.56 -9.31 13.25
C GLY A 94 -2.84 -9.76 13.97
N PHE A 95 -2.66 -10.42 15.12
CA PHE A 95 -3.76 -10.87 15.97
C PHE A 95 -4.71 -9.70 16.28
N MET A 96 -6.01 -9.92 16.06
CA MET A 96 -7.07 -8.90 16.22
C MET A 96 -6.83 -7.60 15.43
N LYS A 97 -6.13 -7.64 14.28
CA LYS A 97 -5.81 -6.46 13.44
C LYS A 97 -5.02 -5.35 14.14
N THR A 98 -4.29 -5.72 15.19
CA THR A 98 -3.41 -4.81 15.94
C THR A 98 -2.19 -4.34 15.14
N SER A 99 -1.84 -5.06 14.08
CA SER A 99 -0.81 -4.67 13.13
C SER A 99 -1.19 -5.06 11.70
N HIS A 100 -0.62 -4.35 10.74
CA HIS A 100 -0.73 -4.61 9.31
C HIS A 100 0.65 -4.50 8.67
N LYS A 101 1.00 -5.48 7.84
CA LYS A 101 2.20 -5.48 7.00
C LYS A 101 1.80 -5.89 5.59
N ALA A 102 2.35 -5.23 4.57
CA ALA A 102 2.15 -5.60 3.18
C ALA A 102 3.49 -5.74 2.49
N LEU A 103 3.71 -6.85 1.78
CA LEU A 103 4.94 -7.09 1.02
C LEU A 103 4.63 -6.96 -0.47
N ILE A 104 5.38 -6.14 -1.19
CA ILE A 104 5.25 -6.08 -2.65
C ILE A 104 5.69 -7.42 -3.25
N ILE A 105 4.85 -7.98 -4.10
CA ILE A 105 5.12 -9.22 -4.84
C ILE A 105 5.43 -8.88 -6.30
N GLN A 106 4.63 -7.99 -6.89
CA GLN A 106 4.68 -7.70 -8.31
C GLN A 106 4.33 -6.23 -8.57
N VAL A 107 4.97 -5.64 -9.57
CA VAL A 107 4.60 -4.37 -10.19
C VAL A 107 4.45 -4.62 -11.68
N ASP A 108 3.34 -4.18 -12.27
CA ASP A 108 3.04 -4.23 -13.70
C ASP A 108 2.99 -2.81 -14.25
N ILE A 109 3.90 -2.51 -15.17
CA ILE A 109 4.02 -1.22 -15.84
C ILE A 109 3.92 -1.45 -17.34
N ASP A 110 2.84 -0.98 -17.96
CA ASP A 110 2.60 -1.11 -19.40
C ASP A 110 2.71 -2.58 -19.91
N GLY A 111 2.37 -3.56 -19.06
CA GLY A 111 2.45 -5.00 -19.34
C GLY A 111 3.80 -5.63 -19.00
N GLU A 112 4.78 -4.85 -18.56
CA GLU A 112 6.07 -5.34 -18.08
C GLU A 112 6.00 -5.63 -16.58
N ILE A 113 6.19 -6.91 -16.23
CA ILE A 113 6.08 -7.39 -14.86
C ILE A 113 7.46 -7.43 -14.19
N THR A 114 7.62 -6.67 -13.11
CA THR A 114 8.79 -6.69 -12.22
C THR A 114 8.40 -7.28 -10.86
N GLY A 115 9.22 -8.20 -10.34
CA GLY A 115 8.98 -8.83 -9.03
C GLY A 115 8.95 -10.36 -9.08
N LYS A 116 8.23 -10.99 -8.16
CA LYS A 116 8.20 -12.45 -8.01
C LYS A 116 7.02 -13.06 -8.78
N VAL A 117 7.31 -13.74 -9.89
CA VAL A 117 6.34 -14.50 -10.69
C VAL A 117 6.66 -15.99 -10.58
N ASP A 118 5.68 -16.81 -10.21
CA ASP A 118 5.83 -18.27 -10.06
C ASP A 118 7.04 -18.70 -9.21
N GLY A 119 7.34 -17.94 -8.16
CA GLY A 119 8.46 -18.23 -7.27
C GLY A 119 9.82 -17.72 -7.74
N ARG A 120 9.91 -17.10 -8.92
CA ARG A 120 11.16 -16.56 -9.49
C ARG A 120 11.11 -15.04 -9.53
N ILE A 121 12.23 -14.41 -9.18
CA ILE A 121 12.38 -12.96 -9.34
C ILE A 121 12.63 -12.67 -10.82
N GLN A 122 11.74 -11.88 -11.41
CA GLN A 122 11.91 -11.26 -12.72
C GLN A 122 12.66 -9.94 -12.51
N GLY A 123 13.80 -9.78 -13.18
CA GLY A 123 14.74 -8.66 -12.98
C GLY A 123 15.97 -9.04 -12.13
N GLY A 124 16.79 -8.05 -11.79
CA GLY A 124 17.96 -8.25 -10.93
C GLY A 124 17.58 -8.35 -9.45
N PHE A 125 18.19 -9.28 -8.70
CA PHE A 125 17.93 -9.41 -7.25
C PHE A 125 18.22 -8.10 -6.49
N ASP A 126 19.34 -7.45 -6.79
CA ASP A 126 19.73 -6.19 -6.14
C ASP A 126 18.75 -5.04 -6.44
N GLU A 127 18.17 -5.06 -7.65
CA GLU A 127 17.16 -4.09 -8.06
C GLU A 127 15.84 -4.34 -7.34
N PHE A 128 15.42 -5.61 -7.26
CA PHE A 128 14.25 -6.02 -6.51
C PHE A 128 14.37 -5.70 -5.01
N LEU A 129 15.56 -5.86 -4.42
CA LEU A 129 15.84 -5.50 -3.04
C LEU A 129 15.66 -3.98 -2.82
N LYS A 130 16.30 -3.15 -3.68
CA LYS A 130 16.19 -1.68 -3.60
C LYS A 130 14.76 -1.19 -3.82
N LEU A 131 14.04 -1.82 -4.73
CA LEU A 131 12.63 -1.56 -4.99
C LEU A 131 11.81 -1.82 -3.72
N THR A 132 11.99 -2.99 -3.11
CA THR A 132 11.30 -3.37 -1.88
C THR A 132 11.61 -2.43 -0.72
N GLU A 133 12.88 -2.06 -0.51
CA GLU A 133 13.28 -1.09 0.52
C GLU A 133 12.64 0.30 0.31
N THR A 134 12.57 0.75 -0.94
CA THR A 134 11.94 2.03 -1.31
C THR A 134 10.44 2.00 -0.99
N ILE A 135 9.79 0.88 -1.28
CA ILE A 135 8.36 0.66 -1.07
C ILE A 135 8.05 0.56 0.43
N ASP A 136 8.80 -0.23 1.19
CA ASP A 136 8.65 -0.36 2.65
C ASP A 136 8.81 0.99 3.35
N LYS A 137 9.84 1.76 2.96
CA LYS A 137 10.04 3.12 3.46
C LYS A 137 8.86 4.04 3.12
N ALA A 138 8.29 3.96 1.92
CA ALA A 138 7.14 4.77 1.51
C ALA A 138 5.85 4.38 2.25
N MET A 139 5.69 3.10 2.59
CA MET A 139 4.57 2.59 3.40
C MET A 139 4.73 2.90 4.89
N GLY A 140 5.93 3.24 5.34
CA GLY A 140 6.26 3.53 6.73
C GLY A 140 6.17 2.28 7.61
N GLN A 141 6.82 1.20 7.15
CA GLN A 141 6.89 -0.08 7.85
C GLN A 141 8.33 -0.59 7.98
#